data_AF-A0A2A4JMQ9-F1
#
_entry.id   AF-A0A2A4JMQ9-F1
#
_cell.length_a   1.000
_cell.length_b   1.000
_cell.length_c   1.000
_cell.angle_alpha   90.00
_cell.angle_beta   90.00
_cell.angle_gamma   90.00
#
_symmetry.space_group_name_H-M   'P 1'
#
loop_
_entity.id
_entity.type
_entity.pdbx_description
1 polymer ?
#
loop_
_entity_poly.entity_id
_entity_poly.type
_entity_poly.pdbx_seq_one_letter_code
_entity_poly.pdbx_strand_id
1 'polypeptide(L)'
;MDPSRRQRTQTKATAEEQALDQIAREAEQRLAARRAARAEAREIRMRELERQQREQEDHADKAYDMYAGKTPETVGRRPRLAALSPAVHSPRRSSEDSIDDGFSIKDLRHELKEVEEKFRKAMILNAQLDNDKAALGYQLELLKDRIEELHEEYAQLQREHKEKCSAFERLRREHESVVASLTLARDAVRARDAAAASAGFAFVDAAALEPAARDTAGEAVGDVPALALVTHQAHQLLHDAGEGTLDVRLQKLVSSKQALESEVRKLKLQLNEERAARQNGVANHHDQEYENELESAREALNRVEELETENSHLTKRLDKLKNAKSALLKDL
;
A
#
# COMPACT_ATOMS: atom_id res chain seq x y z
N MET A 1 14.22 -47.34 -1.78
CA MET A 1 14.53 -45.99 -1.26
C MET A 1 13.92 -45.90 0.13
N ASP A 2 14.74 -46.05 1.18
CA ASP A 2 14.25 -46.18 2.56
C ASP A 2 13.64 -44.86 3.10
N PRO A 3 12.35 -44.85 3.50
CA PRO A 3 11.69 -43.66 4.04
C PRO A 3 12.29 -43.21 5.40
N SER A 4 12.83 -44.15 6.19
CA SER A 4 13.51 -43.86 7.46
C SER A 4 14.76 -43.00 7.29
N ARG A 5 15.47 -43.11 6.16
CA ARG A 5 16.70 -42.31 5.92
C ARG A 5 16.36 -40.85 5.63
N ARG A 6 15.25 -40.58 4.93
CA ARG A 6 14.75 -39.22 4.63
C ARG A 6 14.16 -38.52 5.84
N GLN A 7 13.36 -39.21 6.66
CA GLN A 7 12.83 -38.66 7.91
C GLN A 7 13.98 -38.30 8.87
N ARG A 8 14.97 -39.18 9.04
CA ARG A 8 16.11 -38.93 9.92
C ARG A 8 16.99 -37.76 9.46
N THR A 9 17.06 -37.46 8.16
CA THR A 9 17.76 -36.27 7.65
C THR A 9 16.97 -34.98 7.84
N GLN A 10 15.63 -35.00 7.71
CA GLN A 10 14.77 -33.85 7.98
C GLN A 10 14.72 -33.50 9.48
N THR A 11 14.65 -34.49 10.36
CA THR A 11 14.68 -34.26 11.82
C THR A 11 16.04 -33.76 12.30
N LYS A 12 17.13 -34.12 11.61
CA LYS A 12 18.47 -33.59 11.90
C LYS A 12 18.65 -32.16 11.42
N ALA A 13 18.19 -31.84 10.21
CA ALA A 13 18.24 -30.48 9.68
C ALA A 13 17.44 -29.49 10.56
N THR A 14 16.28 -29.91 11.06
CA THR A 14 15.46 -29.10 11.99
C THR A 14 16.08 -28.95 13.37
N ALA A 15 16.76 -29.99 13.89
CA ALA A 15 17.50 -29.89 15.15
C ALA A 15 18.75 -29.00 15.03
N GLU A 16 19.45 -29.06 13.89
CA GLU A 16 20.60 -28.19 13.59
C GLU A 16 20.16 -26.73 13.43
N GLU A 17 19.05 -26.47 12.74
CA GLU A 17 18.46 -25.13 12.61
C GLU A 17 18.02 -24.56 13.97
N GLN A 18 17.37 -25.36 14.80
CA GLN A 18 17.02 -24.97 16.18
C GLN A 18 18.25 -24.69 17.05
N ALA A 19 19.35 -25.42 16.86
CA ALA A 19 20.61 -25.17 17.57
C ALA A 19 21.26 -23.86 17.11
N LEU A 20 21.24 -23.55 15.81
CA LEU A 20 21.74 -22.28 15.27
C LEU A 20 20.92 -21.09 15.78
N ASP A 21 19.60 -21.23 15.85
CA ASP A 21 18.71 -20.21 16.42
C ASP A 21 18.98 -19.97 17.91
N GLN A 22 19.25 -21.02 18.68
CA GLN A 22 19.62 -20.90 20.09
C GLN A 22 20.96 -20.18 20.25
N ILE A 23 21.96 -20.55 19.45
CA ILE A 23 23.28 -19.90 19.45
C ILE A 23 23.16 -18.41 19.08
N ALA A 24 22.33 -18.08 18.09
CA ALA A 24 22.08 -16.70 17.68
C ALA A 24 21.42 -15.89 18.80
N ARG A 25 20.37 -16.43 19.45
CA ARG A 25 19.70 -15.79 20.59
C ARG A 25 20.65 -15.62 21.78
N GLU A 26 21.47 -16.62 22.08
CA GLU A 26 22.46 -16.52 23.15
C GLU A 26 23.53 -15.47 22.84
N ALA A 27 23.98 -15.38 21.59
CA ALA A 27 24.94 -14.36 21.17
C ALA A 27 24.35 -12.94 21.27
N GLU A 28 23.08 -12.77 20.87
CA GLU A 28 22.34 -11.51 21.01
C GLU A 28 22.14 -11.14 22.48
N GLN A 29 21.72 -12.09 23.32
CA GLN A 29 21.59 -11.87 24.76
C GLN A 29 22.93 -11.51 25.43
N ARG A 30 24.03 -12.14 25.03
CA ARG A 30 25.38 -11.77 25.52
C ARG A 30 25.79 -10.38 25.07
N LEU A 31 25.47 -9.97 23.84
CA LEU A 31 25.71 -8.60 23.38
C LEU A 31 24.84 -7.59 24.14
N ALA A 32 23.56 -7.89 24.34
CA ALA A 32 22.63 -7.07 25.11
C ALA A 32 23.10 -6.93 26.58
N ALA A 33 23.54 -8.02 27.21
CA ALA A 33 24.10 -8.00 28.56
C ALA A 33 25.39 -7.16 28.63
N ARG A 34 26.26 -7.21 27.61
CA ARG A 34 27.44 -6.34 27.53
C ARG A 34 27.05 -4.86 27.39
N ARG A 35 26.03 -4.55 26.59
CA ARG A 35 25.49 -3.18 26.46
C ARG A 35 24.90 -2.69 27.78
N ALA A 36 24.13 -3.53 28.47
CA ALA A 36 23.58 -3.22 29.79
C ALA A 36 24.69 -3.00 30.83
N ALA A 37 25.70 -3.87 30.90
CA ALA A 37 26.83 -3.71 31.81
C ALA A 37 27.64 -2.44 31.55
N ARG A 38 27.83 -2.05 30.27
CA ARG A 38 28.44 -0.76 29.91
C ARG A 38 27.57 0.41 30.35
N ALA A 39 26.25 0.34 30.14
CA ALA A 39 25.33 1.39 30.59
C ALA A 39 25.33 1.54 32.12
N GLU A 40 25.31 0.43 32.86
CA GLU A 40 25.43 0.42 34.33
C GLU A 40 26.79 0.97 34.79
N ALA A 41 27.88 0.62 34.09
CA ALA A 41 29.21 1.15 34.39
C ALA A 41 29.27 2.68 34.20
N ARG A 42 28.63 3.21 33.14
CA ARG A 42 28.47 4.68 32.97
C ARG A 42 27.68 5.29 34.11
N GLU A 43 26.59 4.66 34.52
CA GLU A 43 25.72 5.17 35.59
C GLU A 43 26.43 5.18 36.95
N ILE A 44 27.17 4.12 37.28
CA ILE A 44 27.97 4.05 38.52
C ILE A 44 29.05 5.15 38.51
N ARG A 45 29.73 5.30 37.38
CA ARG A 45 30.81 6.26 37.22
C ARG A 45 30.30 7.71 37.27
N MET A 46 29.12 7.99 36.71
CA MET A 46 28.42 9.28 36.84
C MET A 46 28.04 9.58 38.29
N ARG A 47 27.53 8.60 39.03
CA ARG A 47 27.22 8.75 40.46
C ARG A 47 28.46 9.01 41.31
N GLU A 48 29.57 8.35 41.00
CA GLU A 48 30.85 8.56 41.69
C GLU A 48 31.43 9.96 41.40
N LEU A 49 31.27 10.42 40.16
CA LEU A 49 31.55 11.78 39.73
C LEU A 49 30.84 12.84 40.55
N GLU A 50 29.51 12.73 40.62
CA GLU A 50 28.66 13.67 41.36
C GLU A 50 29.03 13.67 42.84
N ARG A 51 29.37 12.48 43.37
CA ARG A 51 29.86 12.34 44.74
C ARG A 51 31.21 13.04 44.94
N GLN A 52 32.17 12.87 44.04
CA GLN A 52 33.46 13.54 44.11
C GLN A 52 33.31 15.06 44.01
N GLN A 53 32.46 15.55 43.10
CA GLN A 53 32.14 16.97 42.98
C GLN A 53 31.56 17.52 44.29
N ARG A 54 30.60 16.81 44.89
CA ARG A 54 29.99 17.21 46.15
C ARG A 54 30.98 17.19 47.32
N GLU A 55 31.84 16.18 47.40
CA GLU A 55 32.88 16.09 48.44
C GLU A 55 33.95 17.19 48.26
N GLN A 56 34.26 17.59 47.03
CA GLN A 56 35.17 18.70 46.71
C GLN A 56 34.54 20.06 47.02
N GLU A 57 33.25 20.26 46.74
CA GLU A 57 32.48 21.43 47.17
C GLU A 57 32.47 21.54 48.70
N ASP A 58 32.13 20.46 49.40
CA ASP A 58 32.16 20.41 50.87
C ASP A 58 33.57 20.69 51.42
N HIS A 59 34.62 20.22 50.74
CA HIS A 59 36.01 20.48 51.14
C HIS A 59 36.42 21.93 50.84
N ALA A 60 35.98 22.50 49.72
CA ALA A 60 36.20 23.90 49.38
C ALA A 60 35.51 24.82 50.39
N ASP A 61 34.28 24.50 50.79
CA ASP A 61 33.52 25.21 51.82
C ASP A 61 34.20 25.13 53.19
N LYS A 62 34.65 23.94 53.61
CA LYS A 62 35.41 23.76 54.86
C LYS A 62 36.75 24.50 54.83
N ALA A 63 37.45 24.49 53.71
CA ALA A 63 38.70 25.25 53.54
C ALA A 63 38.43 26.75 53.56
N TYR A 64 37.31 27.19 52.99
CA TYR A 64 36.85 28.58 53.03
C TYR A 64 36.54 29.02 54.47
N ASP A 65 35.80 28.22 55.24
CA ASP A 65 35.48 28.47 56.65
C ASP A 65 36.72 28.51 57.54
N MET A 66 37.67 27.58 57.36
CA MET A 66 38.95 27.58 58.09
C MET A 66 39.81 28.81 57.79
N TYR A 67 39.78 29.33 56.55
CA TYR A 67 40.49 30.56 56.18
C TYR A 67 39.74 31.82 56.62
N ALA A 68 38.41 31.82 56.60
CA ALA A 68 37.58 32.93 57.07
C ALA A 68 37.65 33.10 58.60
N GLY A 69 37.70 31.99 59.35
CA GLY A 69 37.82 31.97 60.82
C GLY A 69 39.17 32.42 61.38
N LYS A 70 40.18 32.67 60.53
CA LYS A 70 41.49 33.21 60.92
C LYS A 70 41.61 34.73 60.81
N THR A 71 40.53 35.44 60.49
CA THR A 71 40.48 36.90 60.62
C THR A 71 40.14 37.26 62.09
N PRO A 72 41.00 37.98 62.82
CA PRO A 72 40.67 38.42 64.16
C PRO A 72 39.85 39.71 64.06
N GLU A 73 38.68 39.67 63.45
CA GLU A 73 37.74 40.79 63.51
C GLU A 73 36.33 40.30 63.82
N THR A 74 35.94 40.56 65.08
CA THR A 74 34.59 40.90 65.51
C THR A 74 33.47 39.88 65.28
N VAL A 75 33.25 38.98 66.25
CA VAL A 75 31.89 38.71 66.74
C VAL A 75 31.93 38.50 68.26
N GLY A 76 31.27 39.40 68.98
CA GLY A 76 31.25 39.42 70.44
C GLY A 76 30.55 38.20 71.04
N ARG A 77 31.27 37.49 71.93
CA ARG A 77 30.67 36.79 73.07
C ARG A 77 31.70 36.64 74.19
N ARG A 78 31.62 37.52 75.19
CA ARG A 78 32.34 37.37 76.46
C ARG A 78 31.81 36.15 77.23
N PRO A 79 32.67 35.54 78.06
CA PRO A 79 32.36 35.58 79.48
C PRO A 79 33.53 36.16 80.29
N ARG A 80 33.16 36.78 81.40
CA ARG A 80 34.04 37.41 82.38
C ARG A 80 34.71 36.35 83.23
N LEU A 81 36.01 36.46 83.45
CA LEU A 81 36.66 36.13 84.72
C LEU A 81 37.66 37.22 85.05
N ALA A 82 37.50 37.78 86.25
CA ALA A 82 38.34 38.79 86.84
C ALA A 82 39.07 38.16 88.03
N ALA A 83 40.39 38.36 88.12
CA ALA A 83 41.16 38.66 89.34
C ALA A 83 42.67 38.58 89.00
N LEU A 84 43.45 39.67 89.02
CA LEU A 84 44.07 40.41 90.14
C LEU A 84 45.61 40.17 90.17
N SER A 85 46.36 41.08 89.54
CA SER A 85 47.60 41.79 89.98
C SER A 85 48.85 41.02 90.52
N PRO A 86 50.06 41.64 90.66
CA PRO A 86 50.57 42.94 90.19
C PRO A 86 51.94 42.89 89.47
N ALA A 87 52.32 44.07 88.98
CA ALA A 87 53.56 44.47 88.33
C ALA A 87 54.87 44.17 89.09
N VAL A 88 55.95 43.94 88.31
CA VAL A 88 57.32 44.31 88.71
C VAL A 88 57.96 45.07 87.55
N HIS A 89 58.48 46.24 87.91
CA HIS A 89 59.14 47.19 87.03
C HIS A 89 60.49 46.67 86.52
N SER A 90 60.83 46.95 85.27
CA SER A 90 62.21 47.27 84.89
C SER A 90 62.25 48.11 83.61
N PRO A 91 62.41 49.44 83.72
CA PRO A 91 62.60 50.31 82.57
C PRO A 91 64.09 50.37 82.21
N ARG A 92 64.50 49.62 81.19
CA ARG A 92 65.73 49.94 80.46
C ARG A 92 65.38 50.75 79.23
N ARG A 93 65.44 52.08 79.44
CA ARG A 93 65.80 53.09 78.45
C ARG A 93 66.80 52.51 77.44
N SER A 94 66.38 52.40 76.19
CA SER A 94 67.27 52.37 75.03
C SER A 94 66.59 53.22 73.96
N SER A 95 67.22 54.36 73.73
CA SER A 95 66.99 55.41 72.74
C SER A 95 66.25 54.99 71.46
N GLU A 96 65.24 55.80 71.13
CA GLU A 96 64.89 56.18 69.76
C GLU A 96 66.16 56.43 68.94
N ASP A 97 66.43 55.54 67.99
CA ASP A 97 66.90 55.98 66.68
C ASP A 97 65.80 55.64 65.68
N SER A 98 65.40 56.67 64.96
CA SER A 98 64.19 56.77 64.17
C SER A 98 64.65 57.17 62.79
N ILE A 99 64.70 56.23 61.84
CA ILE A 99 64.49 56.47 60.41
C ILE A 99 64.31 55.14 59.65
N ASP A 100 63.11 54.97 59.10
CA ASP A 100 62.76 54.29 57.84
C ASP A 100 62.59 52.76 57.69
N ASP A 101 62.27 52.02 58.76
CA ASP A 101 61.77 50.62 58.63
C ASP A 101 60.23 50.49 58.63
N GLY A 102 59.52 51.62 58.73
CA GLY A 102 58.06 51.65 58.75
C GLY A 102 57.42 51.33 57.39
N PHE A 103 58.04 51.81 56.29
CA PHE A 103 57.67 51.51 54.91
C PHE A 103 58.02 50.05 54.59
N SER A 104 59.24 49.61 54.89
CA SER A 104 59.68 48.24 54.60
C SER A 104 58.80 47.15 55.23
N ILE A 105 58.47 47.21 56.52
CA ILE A 105 57.75 46.10 57.17
C ILE A 105 56.23 46.14 56.86
N LYS A 106 55.63 47.31 56.64
CA LYS A 106 54.21 47.38 56.23
C LYS A 106 54.02 46.99 54.77
N ASP A 107 54.92 47.41 53.89
CA ASP A 107 54.89 47.05 52.47
C ASP A 107 55.20 45.57 52.27
N LEU A 108 56.20 45.01 52.97
CA LEU A 108 56.44 43.56 52.98
C LEU A 108 55.23 42.78 53.51
N ARG A 109 54.47 43.34 54.47
CA ARG A 109 53.21 42.74 54.92
C ARG A 109 52.09 42.84 53.87
N HIS A 110 52.05 43.90 53.07
CA HIS A 110 51.09 44.04 51.97
C HIS A 110 51.46 43.13 50.80
N GLU A 111 52.74 43.07 50.41
CA GLU A 111 53.26 42.13 49.41
C GLU A 111 53.05 40.68 49.84
N LEU A 112 53.29 40.35 51.11
CA LEU A 112 52.98 39.02 51.66
C LEU A 112 51.49 38.70 51.51
N LYS A 113 50.59 39.63 51.86
CA LYS A 113 49.15 39.45 51.68
C LYS A 113 48.77 39.30 50.20
N GLU A 114 49.37 40.07 49.30
CA GLU A 114 49.13 39.93 47.86
C GLU A 114 49.58 38.59 47.32
N VAL A 115 50.74 38.08 47.77
CA VAL A 115 51.25 36.75 47.39
C VAL A 115 50.36 35.66 47.97
N GLU A 116 49.90 35.81 49.22
CA GLU A 116 48.93 34.90 49.85
C GLU A 116 47.60 34.87 49.09
N GLU A 117 47.09 36.02 48.64
CA GLU A 117 45.87 36.12 47.83
C GLU A 117 46.06 35.52 46.43
N LYS A 118 47.21 35.77 45.78
CA LYS A 118 47.54 35.16 44.48
C LYS A 118 47.66 33.63 44.61
N PHE A 119 48.28 33.13 45.68
CA PHE A 119 48.35 31.71 45.98
C PHE A 119 46.96 31.11 46.22
N ARG A 120 46.10 31.80 46.97
CA ARG A 120 44.71 31.38 47.19
C ARG A 120 43.93 31.30 45.87
N LYS A 121 44.04 32.32 45.02
CA LYS A 121 43.39 32.33 43.68
C LYS A 121 43.91 31.19 42.80
N ALA A 122 45.22 30.94 42.81
CA ALA A 122 45.82 29.84 42.07
C ALA A 122 45.35 28.47 42.57
N MET A 123 45.19 28.27 43.88
CA MET A 123 44.65 27.03 44.42
C MET A 123 43.19 26.81 44.05
N ILE A 124 42.35 27.85 44.05
CA ILE A 124 40.95 27.75 43.62
C ILE A 124 40.86 27.40 42.13
N LEU A 125 41.64 28.09 41.29
CA LEU A 125 41.70 27.80 39.85
C LEU A 125 42.23 26.38 39.57
N ASN A 126 43.23 25.92 40.32
CA ASN A 126 43.75 24.56 40.15
C ASN A 126 42.69 23.51 40.51
N ALA A 127 41.94 23.71 41.59
CA ALA A 127 40.81 22.86 41.93
C ALA A 127 39.70 22.89 40.85
N GLN A 128 39.39 24.06 40.29
CA GLN A 128 38.44 24.17 39.18
C GLN A 128 38.92 23.41 37.94
N LEU A 129 40.21 23.51 37.58
CA LEU A 129 40.79 22.79 36.45
C LEU A 129 40.77 21.28 36.66
N ASP A 130 40.99 20.79 37.87
CA ASP A 130 40.89 19.36 38.18
C ASP A 130 39.44 18.87 38.03
N ASN A 131 38.44 19.68 38.41
CA ASN A 131 37.03 19.37 38.22
C ASN A 131 36.64 19.34 36.73
N ASP A 132 37.08 20.32 35.95
CA ASP A 132 36.84 20.38 34.51
C ASP A 132 37.53 19.21 33.78
N LYS A 133 38.76 18.88 34.17
CA LYS A 133 39.51 17.74 33.65
C LYS A 133 38.81 16.42 33.96
N ALA A 134 38.30 16.27 35.18
CA ALA A 134 37.50 15.12 35.56
C ALA A 134 36.25 15.07 34.67
N ALA A 135 35.42 16.11 34.63
CA ALA A 135 34.20 16.20 33.83
C ALA A 135 34.41 15.87 32.34
N LEU A 136 35.43 16.46 31.70
CA LEU A 136 35.79 16.18 30.31
C LEU A 136 36.28 14.73 30.12
N GLY A 137 36.99 14.17 31.10
CA GLY A 137 37.37 12.76 31.12
C GLY A 137 36.16 11.83 31.00
N TYR A 138 35.10 12.11 31.75
CA TYR A 138 33.87 11.31 31.68
C TYR A 138 33.10 11.49 30.38
N GLN A 139 33.08 12.71 29.83
CA GLN A 139 32.50 12.94 28.50
C GLN A 139 33.24 12.13 27.42
N LEU A 140 34.58 12.08 27.47
CA LEU A 140 35.36 11.27 26.54
C LEU A 140 35.09 9.78 26.69
N GLU A 141 34.95 9.29 27.92
CA GLU A 141 34.60 7.89 28.16
C GLU A 141 33.22 7.56 27.63
N LEU A 142 32.20 8.38 27.91
CA LEU A 142 30.84 8.22 27.37
C LEU A 142 30.82 8.22 25.84
N LEU A 143 31.61 9.10 25.22
CA LEU A 143 31.72 9.15 23.76
C LEU A 143 32.41 7.92 23.17
N LYS A 144 33.49 7.41 23.78
CA LYS A 144 34.14 6.15 23.34
C LYS A 144 33.16 4.99 23.37
N ASP A 145 32.44 4.91 24.47
CA ASP A 145 31.41 3.94 24.75
C ASP A 145 30.26 4.01 23.72
N ARG A 146 29.81 5.23 23.38
CA ARG A 146 28.81 5.46 22.31
C ARG A 146 29.34 5.07 20.94
N ILE A 147 30.62 5.33 20.67
CA ILE A 147 31.28 4.92 19.43
C ILE A 147 31.31 3.39 19.34
N GLU A 148 31.64 2.68 20.43
CA GLU A 148 31.63 1.20 20.45
C GLU A 148 30.23 0.63 20.18
N GLU A 149 29.18 1.20 20.78
CA GLU A 149 27.79 0.83 20.49
C GLU A 149 27.44 1.01 19.01
N LEU A 150 27.75 2.17 18.44
CA LEU A 150 27.48 2.46 17.04
C LEU A 150 28.23 1.51 16.10
N HIS A 151 29.46 1.10 16.45
CA HIS A 151 30.19 0.10 15.68
C HIS A 151 29.52 -1.28 15.74
N GLU A 152 29.01 -1.69 16.91
CA GLU A 152 28.28 -2.95 17.06
C GLU A 152 26.94 -2.92 16.31
N GLU A 153 26.19 -1.82 16.42
CA GLU A 153 24.93 -1.60 15.69
C GLU A 153 25.16 -1.64 14.17
N TYR A 154 26.19 -0.97 13.68
CA TYR A 154 26.56 -0.99 12.26
C TYR A 154 26.93 -2.41 11.80
N ALA A 155 27.71 -3.15 12.60
CA ALA A 155 28.08 -4.53 12.27
C ALA A 155 26.85 -5.47 12.27
N GLN A 156 25.89 -5.26 13.17
CA GLN A 156 24.61 -5.99 13.18
C GLN A 156 23.79 -5.69 11.92
N LEU A 157 23.58 -4.40 11.62
CA LEU A 157 22.86 -3.97 10.41
C LEU A 157 23.49 -4.51 9.12
N GLN A 158 24.82 -4.56 9.04
CA GLN A 158 25.52 -5.16 7.91
C GLN A 158 25.25 -6.67 7.76
N ARG A 159 25.16 -7.42 8.87
CA ARG A 159 24.84 -8.86 8.84
C ARG A 159 23.40 -9.08 8.41
N GLU A 160 22.46 -8.35 9.01
CA GLU A 160 21.04 -8.40 8.62
C GLU A 160 20.83 -8.05 7.14
N HIS A 161 21.55 -7.05 6.64
CA HIS A 161 21.49 -6.70 5.22
C HIS A 161 21.96 -7.86 4.33
N LYS A 162 23.08 -8.51 4.67
CA LYS A 162 23.59 -9.68 3.93
C LYS A 162 22.61 -10.85 3.98
N GLU A 163 21.99 -11.11 5.13
CA GLU A 163 20.98 -12.16 5.30
C GLU A 163 19.73 -11.87 4.46
N LYS A 164 19.21 -10.63 4.50
CA LYS A 164 18.07 -10.21 3.67
C LYS A 164 18.38 -10.32 2.19
N CYS A 165 19.57 -9.92 1.74
CA CYS A 165 20.00 -10.10 0.35
C CYS A 165 20.05 -11.59 -0.04
N SER A 166 20.60 -12.44 0.83
CA SER A 166 20.68 -13.90 0.59
C SER A 166 19.29 -14.54 0.51
N ALA A 167 18.37 -14.14 1.40
CA ALA A 167 16.99 -14.58 1.41
C ALA A 167 16.23 -14.11 0.17
N PHE A 168 16.42 -12.86 -0.25
CA PHE A 168 15.85 -12.32 -1.49
C PHE A 168 16.31 -13.11 -2.71
N GLU A 169 17.60 -13.43 -2.81
CA GLU A 169 18.08 -14.26 -3.92
C GLU A 169 17.52 -15.68 -3.89
N ARG A 170 17.32 -16.29 -2.71
CA ARG A 170 16.66 -17.59 -2.59
C ARG A 170 15.23 -17.52 -3.11
N LEU A 171 14.46 -16.55 -2.63
CA LEU A 171 13.08 -16.35 -3.04
C LEU A 171 12.97 -16.04 -4.54
N ARG A 172 13.91 -15.28 -5.09
CA ARG A 172 14.00 -15.03 -6.53
C ARG A 172 14.18 -16.33 -7.32
N ARG A 173 15.09 -17.22 -6.91
CA ARG A 173 15.31 -18.53 -7.57
C ARG A 173 14.06 -19.40 -7.49
N GLU A 174 13.37 -19.40 -6.34
CA GLU A 174 12.10 -20.12 -6.17
C GLU A 174 11.01 -19.55 -7.07
N HIS A 175 10.89 -18.22 -7.15
CA HIS A 175 9.96 -17.55 -8.05
C HIS A 175 10.23 -17.89 -9.52
N GLU A 176 11.49 -17.81 -9.96
CA GLU A 176 11.90 -18.19 -11.32
C GLU A 176 11.55 -19.67 -11.61
N SER A 177 11.75 -20.56 -10.64
CA SER A 177 11.37 -21.98 -10.77
C SER A 177 9.86 -22.19 -10.87
N VAL A 178 9.06 -21.51 -10.04
CA VAL A 178 7.60 -21.59 -10.07
C VAL A 178 7.06 -21.01 -11.38
N VAL A 179 7.59 -19.88 -11.84
CA VAL A 179 7.23 -19.29 -13.13
C VAL A 179 7.51 -20.26 -14.27
N ALA A 180 8.67 -20.92 -14.29
CA ALA A 180 8.98 -21.94 -15.29
C ALA A 180 7.99 -23.13 -15.25
N SER A 181 7.60 -23.58 -14.05
CA SER A 181 6.60 -24.64 -13.91
C SER A 181 5.21 -24.22 -14.41
N LEU A 182 4.83 -22.96 -14.16
CA LEU A 182 3.58 -22.37 -14.62
C LEU A 182 3.55 -22.23 -16.15
N THR A 183 4.65 -21.80 -16.76
CA THR A 183 4.75 -21.71 -18.23
C THR A 183 4.60 -23.08 -18.87
N LEU A 184 5.30 -24.10 -18.33
CA LEU A 184 5.17 -25.48 -18.82
C LEU A 184 3.73 -26.01 -18.67
N ALA A 185 3.07 -25.74 -17.54
CA ALA A 185 1.68 -26.13 -17.33
C ALA A 185 0.72 -25.43 -18.30
N ARG A 186 0.91 -24.12 -18.54
CA ARG A 186 0.12 -23.34 -19.51
C ARG A 186 0.32 -23.84 -20.94
N ASP A 187 1.55 -24.16 -21.31
CA ASP A 187 1.86 -24.68 -22.64
C ASP A 187 1.32 -26.10 -22.83
N ALA A 188 1.31 -26.93 -21.78
CA ALA A 188 0.64 -28.24 -21.81
C ALA A 188 -0.88 -28.12 -22.02
N VAL A 189 -1.55 -27.16 -21.36
CA VAL A 189 -2.98 -26.88 -21.57
C VAL A 189 -3.23 -26.40 -23.00
N ARG A 190 -2.42 -25.46 -23.51
CA ARG A 190 -2.51 -24.98 -24.91
C ARG A 190 -2.31 -26.11 -25.91
N ALA A 191 -1.35 -27.00 -25.68
CA ALA A 191 -1.10 -28.15 -26.53
C ALA A 191 -2.30 -29.12 -26.54
N ARG A 192 -2.92 -29.36 -25.38
CA ARG A 192 -4.15 -30.16 -25.26
C ARG A 192 -5.31 -29.51 -26.01
N ASP A 193 -5.51 -28.21 -25.86
CA ASP A 193 -6.61 -27.49 -26.50
C ASP A 193 -6.41 -27.40 -28.03
N ALA A 194 -5.17 -27.25 -28.50
CA ALA A 194 -4.82 -27.34 -29.92
C ALA A 194 -5.03 -28.75 -30.49
N ALA A 195 -4.69 -29.80 -29.72
CA ALA A 195 -4.96 -31.18 -30.11
C ALA A 195 -6.48 -31.44 -30.21
N ALA A 196 -7.27 -30.96 -29.25
CA ALA A 196 -8.73 -31.03 -29.30
C ALA A 196 -9.30 -30.32 -30.53
N ALA A 197 -8.81 -29.11 -30.83
CA ALA A 197 -9.19 -28.36 -32.03
C ALA A 197 -8.86 -29.11 -33.32
N SER A 198 -7.67 -29.70 -33.42
CA SER A 198 -7.26 -30.51 -34.59
C SER A 198 -8.12 -31.77 -34.77
N ALA A 199 -8.65 -32.32 -33.67
CA ALA A 199 -9.58 -33.44 -33.68
C ALA A 199 -11.04 -33.03 -33.95
N GLY A 200 -11.32 -31.73 -34.17
CA GLY A 200 -12.66 -31.22 -34.48
C GLY A 200 -13.51 -30.89 -33.26
N PHE A 201 -12.90 -30.76 -32.07
CA PHE A 201 -13.57 -30.41 -30.82
C PHE A 201 -13.14 -29.05 -30.28
N ALA A 202 -13.99 -28.40 -29.51
CA ALA A 202 -13.74 -27.13 -28.84
C ALA A 202 -14.29 -27.18 -27.41
N PHE A 203 -13.57 -26.56 -26.48
CA PHE A 203 -14.03 -26.41 -25.09
C PHE A 203 -14.99 -25.23 -24.97
N VAL A 204 -16.08 -25.41 -24.23
CA VAL A 204 -17.07 -24.36 -23.91
C VAL A 204 -17.30 -24.36 -22.41
N ASP A 205 -17.39 -23.17 -21.80
CA ASP A 205 -17.73 -23.03 -20.39
C ASP A 205 -19.14 -23.59 -20.11
N ALA A 206 -19.17 -24.72 -19.43
CA ALA A 206 -20.36 -25.35 -18.89
C ALA A 206 -20.59 -24.82 -17.47
N ALA A 207 -21.03 -23.56 -17.38
CA ALA A 207 -21.29 -22.85 -16.13
C ALA A 207 -22.49 -23.41 -15.32
N ALA A 208 -22.92 -24.66 -15.55
CA ALA A 208 -24.14 -25.24 -14.99
C ALA A 208 -23.94 -26.58 -14.27
N LEU A 209 -22.70 -27.02 -14.02
CA LEU A 209 -22.45 -28.07 -13.04
C LEU A 209 -22.21 -27.43 -11.68
N GLU A 210 -23.29 -27.33 -10.91
CA GLU A 210 -23.25 -27.23 -9.45
C GLU A 210 -22.09 -28.08 -8.88
N PRO A 211 -21.34 -27.58 -7.88
CA PRO A 211 -20.16 -28.24 -7.34
C PRO A 211 -20.55 -29.42 -6.43
N ALA A 212 -21.34 -30.36 -6.94
CA ALA A 212 -21.65 -31.61 -6.26
C ALA A 212 -20.54 -32.63 -6.56
N ALA A 213 -19.48 -32.55 -5.74
CA ALA A 213 -18.40 -33.54 -5.50
C ALA A 213 -16.99 -32.94 -5.66
N ARG A 214 -16.62 -31.98 -4.80
CA ARG A 214 -15.21 -31.66 -4.52
C ARG A 214 -14.83 -32.08 -3.10
N ASP A 215 -15.03 -33.37 -2.78
CA ASP A 215 -14.37 -34.01 -1.64
C ASP A 215 -13.06 -34.66 -2.10
N THR A 216 -12.04 -33.85 -2.36
CA THR A 216 -10.65 -34.32 -2.30
C THR A 216 -9.76 -33.19 -1.77
N ALA A 217 -9.22 -33.41 -0.59
CA ALA A 217 -8.31 -32.54 0.13
C ALA A 217 -7.21 -31.94 -0.78
N GLY A 218 -7.27 -30.62 -0.94
CA GLY A 218 -6.27 -29.81 -1.63
C GLY A 218 -6.87 -28.45 -1.89
N GLU A 219 -6.36 -27.41 -1.22
CA GLU A 219 -6.78 -26.01 -1.39
C GLU A 219 -6.82 -25.65 -2.88
N ALA A 220 -8.04 -25.56 -3.43
CA ALA A 220 -8.25 -25.32 -4.85
C ALA A 220 -7.98 -23.85 -5.16
N VAL A 221 -6.84 -23.60 -5.81
CA VAL A 221 -6.51 -22.32 -6.43
C VAL A 221 -7.50 -22.06 -7.55
N GLY A 222 -8.43 -21.15 -7.30
CA GLY A 222 -9.32 -20.57 -8.31
C GLY A 222 -10.50 -21.45 -8.68
N ASP A 223 -11.65 -20.81 -8.90
CA ASP A 223 -12.84 -21.46 -9.41
C ASP A 223 -12.61 -21.77 -10.90
N VAL A 224 -12.02 -22.93 -11.19
CA VAL A 224 -11.82 -23.38 -12.57
C VAL A 224 -13.21 -23.71 -13.15
N PRO A 225 -13.68 -22.99 -14.19
CA PRO A 225 -14.97 -23.26 -14.79
C PRO A 225 -14.99 -24.67 -15.37
N ALA A 226 -16.09 -25.39 -15.18
CA ALA A 226 -16.27 -26.69 -15.81
C ALA A 226 -16.35 -26.49 -17.33
N LEU A 227 -15.47 -27.15 -18.07
CA LEU A 227 -15.43 -27.07 -19.53
C LEU A 227 -16.11 -28.31 -20.12
N ALA A 228 -17.09 -28.10 -21.00
CA ALA A 228 -17.66 -29.16 -21.83
C ALA A 228 -16.91 -29.23 -23.17
N LEU A 229 -16.64 -30.44 -23.64
CA LEU A 229 -16.07 -30.70 -24.97
C LEU A 229 -17.19 -30.81 -26.00
N VAL A 230 -17.20 -29.94 -26.99
CA VAL A 230 -18.25 -29.84 -28.02
C VAL A 230 -17.63 -29.94 -29.41
N THR A 231 -18.34 -30.43 -30.41
CA THR A 231 -17.82 -30.45 -31.80
C THR A 231 -17.73 -29.04 -32.39
N HIS A 232 -16.87 -28.83 -33.39
CA HIS A 232 -16.67 -27.51 -33.99
C HIS A 232 -17.97 -26.91 -34.58
N GLN A 233 -18.81 -27.75 -35.19
CA GLN A 233 -20.12 -27.32 -35.69
C GLN A 233 -21.04 -26.83 -34.57
N ALA A 234 -21.13 -27.58 -33.47
CA ALA A 234 -21.96 -27.17 -32.34
C ALA A 234 -21.38 -25.95 -31.62
N HIS A 235 -20.04 -25.77 -31.61
CA HIS A 235 -19.41 -24.55 -31.11
C HIS A 235 -19.78 -23.31 -31.96
N GLN A 236 -19.77 -23.42 -33.29
CA GLN A 236 -20.20 -22.36 -34.20
C GLN A 236 -21.69 -22.01 -34.00
N LEU A 237 -22.57 -23.00 -33.92
CA LEU A 237 -24.00 -22.77 -33.64
C LEU A 237 -24.23 -22.08 -32.29
N LEU A 238 -23.46 -22.44 -31.27
CA LEU A 238 -23.49 -21.79 -29.96
C LEU A 238 -22.90 -20.38 -29.98
N HIS A 239 -21.96 -20.10 -30.87
CA HIS A 239 -21.45 -18.75 -31.09
C HIS A 239 -22.50 -17.87 -31.78
N ASP A 240 -23.18 -18.41 -32.80
CA ASP A 240 -24.23 -17.70 -33.56
C ASP A 240 -25.49 -17.44 -32.71
N ALA A 241 -25.75 -18.26 -31.68
CA ALA A 241 -26.81 -18.05 -30.70
C ALA A 241 -26.60 -16.80 -29.80
N GLY A 242 -25.44 -16.14 -29.92
CA GLY A 242 -25.07 -14.94 -29.18
C GLY A 242 -24.49 -15.22 -27.80
N GLU A 243 -24.32 -14.16 -26.99
CA GLU A 243 -23.72 -14.26 -25.66
C GLU A 243 -24.72 -14.78 -24.61
N GLY A 244 -24.20 -15.48 -23.58
CA GLY A 244 -24.96 -16.04 -22.46
C GLY A 244 -24.40 -17.37 -21.96
N THR A 245 -24.93 -17.87 -20.84
CA THR A 245 -24.61 -19.22 -20.35
C THR A 245 -24.96 -20.26 -21.41
N LEU A 246 -24.30 -21.43 -21.35
CA LEU A 246 -24.57 -22.53 -22.28
C LEU A 246 -26.08 -22.84 -22.37
N ASP A 247 -26.78 -22.85 -21.23
CA ASP A 247 -28.22 -23.10 -21.16
C ASP A 247 -29.05 -22.03 -21.89
N VAL A 248 -28.74 -20.75 -21.70
CA VAL A 248 -29.46 -19.65 -22.38
C VAL A 248 -29.26 -19.73 -23.89
N ARG A 249 -28.05 -20.06 -24.35
CA ARG A 249 -27.74 -20.20 -25.79
C ARG A 249 -28.45 -21.41 -26.40
N LEU A 250 -28.46 -22.54 -25.70
CA LEU A 250 -29.21 -23.73 -26.10
C LEU A 250 -30.72 -23.43 -26.15
N GLN A 251 -31.27 -22.73 -25.16
CA GLN A 251 -32.69 -22.36 -25.13
C GLN A 251 -33.08 -21.45 -26.30
N LYS A 252 -32.24 -20.46 -26.66
CA LYS A 252 -32.45 -19.59 -27.83
C LYS A 252 -32.49 -20.40 -29.14
N LEU A 253 -31.56 -21.35 -29.31
CA LEU A 253 -31.56 -22.22 -30.49
C LEU A 253 -32.82 -23.09 -30.55
N VAL A 254 -33.26 -23.63 -29.42
CA VAL A 254 -34.50 -24.41 -29.34
C VAL A 254 -35.72 -23.55 -29.69
N SER A 255 -35.82 -22.32 -29.18
CA SER A 255 -36.94 -21.42 -29.52
C SER A 255 -36.93 -21.00 -30.98
N SER A 256 -35.76 -20.72 -31.55
CA SER A 256 -35.61 -20.38 -32.98
C SER A 256 -36.04 -21.56 -33.87
N LYS A 257 -35.60 -22.77 -33.52
CA LYS A 257 -36.06 -24.00 -34.19
C LYS A 257 -37.58 -24.16 -34.13
N GLN A 258 -38.19 -23.95 -32.97
CA GLN A 258 -39.65 -24.04 -32.82
C GLN A 258 -40.40 -22.98 -33.66
N ALA A 259 -39.87 -21.75 -33.74
CA ALA A 259 -40.43 -20.69 -34.57
C ALA A 259 -40.40 -21.06 -36.05
N LEU A 260 -39.24 -21.50 -36.56
CA LEU A 260 -39.10 -21.96 -37.95
C LEU A 260 -39.99 -23.17 -38.26
N GLU A 261 -40.11 -24.12 -37.34
CA GLU A 261 -41.04 -25.24 -37.51
C GLU A 261 -42.50 -24.76 -37.60
N SER A 262 -42.90 -23.74 -36.83
CA SER A 262 -44.24 -23.17 -36.90
C SER A 262 -44.51 -22.46 -38.24
N GLU A 263 -43.50 -21.75 -38.76
CA GLU A 263 -43.56 -21.08 -40.06
C GLU A 263 -43.66 -22.09 -41.21
N VAL A 264 -42.86 -23.16 -41.17
CA VAL A 264 -42.96 -24.27 -42.14
C VAL A 264 -44.33 -24.93 -42.08
N ARG A 265 -44.91 -25.13 -40.89
CA ARG A 265 -46.28 -25.66 -40.76
C ARG A 265 -47.31 -24.71 -41.38
N LYS A 266 -47.18 -23.41 -41.15
CA LYS A 266 -48.06 -22.37 -41.74
C LYS A 266 -47.95 -22.36 -43.27
N LEU A 267 -46.74 -22.33 -43.82
CA LEU A 267 -46.51 -22.37 -45.27
C LEU A 267 -47.03 -23.65 -45.91
N LYS A 268 -46.91 -24.79 -45.22
CA LYS A 268 -47.52 -26.06 -45.67
C LYS A 268 -49.04 -26.00 -45.69
N LEU A 269 -49.66 -25.38 -44.68
CA LEU A 269 -51.11 -25.17 -44.65
C LEU A 269 -51.55 -24.29 -45.83
N GLN A 270 -50.89 -23.15 -46.03
CA GLN A 270 -51.16 -22.23 -47.14
C GLN A 270 -51.00 -22.91 -48.51
N LEU A 271 -49.94 -23.70 -48.69
CA LEU A 271 -49.73 -24.44 -49.93
C LEU A 271 -50.83 -25.49 -50.16
N ASN A 272 -51.30 -26.17 -49.11
CA ASN A 272 -52.39 -27.12 -49.21
C ASN A 272 -53.72 -26.43 -49.49
N GLU A 273 -53.97 -25.27 -48.89
CA GLU A 273 -55.15 -24.43 -49.17
C GLU A 273 -55.17 -23.97 -50.63
N GLU A 274 -54.06 -23.46 -51.16
CA GLU A 274 -53.97 -23.09 -52.58
C GLU A 274 -54.16 -24.30 -53.51
N ARG A 275 -53.59 -25.45 -53.16
CA ARG A 275 -53.78 -26.69 -53.93
C ARG A 275 -55.24 -27.13 -53.91
N ALA A 276 -55.90 -27.07 -52.75
CA ALA A 276 -57.32 -27.38 -52.62
C ALA A 276 -58.19 -26.35 -53.36
N ALA A 277 -57.85 -25.06 -53.33
CA ALA A 277 -58.55 -24.01 -54.07
C ALA A 277 -58.44 -24.21 -55.59
N ARG A 278 -57.26 -24.61 -56.09
CA ARG A 278 -57.08 -25.01 -57.50
C ARG A 278 -57.86 -26.26 -57.86
N GLN A 279 -57.88 -27.26 -56.98
CA GLN A 279 -58.60 -28.52 -57.21
C GLN A 279 -60.12 -28.36 -57.15
N ASN A 280 -60.62 -27.48 -56.29
CA ASN A 280 -62.04 -27.19 -56.11
C ASN A 280 -62.57 -26.08 -57.06
N GLY A 281 -61.72 -25.57 -57.97
CA GLY A 281 -62.12 -24.53 -58.94
C GLY A 281 -62.35 -23.13 -58.32
N VAL A 282 -62.10 -22.95 -57.02
CA VAL A 282 -62.28 -21.67 -56.31
C VAL A 282 -61.23 -20.63 -56.76
N ALA A 283 -60.07 -21.08 -57.24
CA ALA A 283 -59.07 -20.20 -57.85
C ALA A 283 -59.64 -19.44 -59.07
N ASN A 284 -60.40 -20.13 -59.92
CA ASN A 284 -61.07 -19.50 -61.06
C ASN A 284 -62.18 -18.54 -60.63
N HIS A 285 -62.79 -18.76 -59.46
CA HIS A 285 -63.84 -17.88 -58.95
C HIS A 285 -63.28 -16.51 -58.55
N HIS A 286 -62.11 -16.47 -57.90
CA HIS A 286 -61.43 -15.20 -57.62
C HIS A 286 -60.94 -14.53 -58.90
N ASP A 287 -60.36 -15.28 -59.84
CA ASP A 287 -59.95 -14.71 -61.14
C ASP A 287 -61.16 -14.14 -61.92
N GLN A 288 -62.32 -14.80 -61.85
CA GLN A 288 -63.58 -14.31 -62.44
C GLN A 288 -64.15 -13.09 -61.72
N GLU A 289 -64.05 -13.02 -60.39
CA GLU A 289 -64.45 -11.83 -59.63
C GLU A 289 -63.59 -10.62 -60.03
N TYR A 290 -62.27 -10.79 -60.15
CA TYR A 290 -61.38 -9.74 -60.63
C TYR A 290 -61.69 -9.30 -62.06
N GLU A 291 -61.92 -10.24 -62.98
CA GLU A 291 -62.31 -9.90 -64.36
C GLU A 291 -63.66 -9.18 -64.42
N ASN A 292 -64.66 -9.62 -63.64
CA ASN A 292 -65.97 -8.96 -63.56
C ASN A 292 -65.87 -7.53 -63.01
N GLU A 293 -65.05 -7.30 -61.97
CA GLU A 293 -64.79 -5.96 -61.44
C GLU A 293 -64.10 -5.07 -62.49
N LEU A 294 -63.17 -5.64 -63.26
CA LEU A 294 -62.42 -4.93 -64.29
C LEU A 294 -63.29 -4.61 -65.51
N GLU A 295 -64.20 -5.49 -65.89
CA GLU A 295 -65.23 -5.24 -66.91
C GLU A 295 -66.20 -4.15 -66.47
N SER A 296 -66.69 -4.20 -65.22
CA SER A 296 -67.55 -3.15 -64.67
C SER A 296 -66.87 -1.77 -64.66
N ALA A 297 -65.57 -1.73 -64.33
CA ALA A 297 -64.78 -0.51 -64.40
C ALA A 297 -64.64 0.03 -65.83
N ARG A 298 -64.46 -0.86 -66.83
CA ARG A 298 -64.40 -0.47 -68.26
C ARG A 298 -65.74 0.05 -68.77
N GLU A 299 -66.86 -0.57 -68.41
CA GLU A 299 -68.20 -0.11 -68.76
C GLU A 299 -68.50 1.27 -68.17
N ALA A 300 -68.13 1.49 -66.91
CA ALA A 300 -68.25 2.80 -66.27
C ALA A 300 -67.44 3.88 -67.01
N LEU A 301 -66.23 3.54 -67.49
CA LEU A 301 -65.36 4.46 -68.22
C LEU A 301 -65.95 4.82 -69.60
N ASN A 302 -66.44 3.83 -70.35
CA ASN A 302 -67.15 4.08 -71.61
C ASN A 302 -68.38 4.97 -71.40
N ARG A 303 -69.12 4.77 -70.31
CA ARG A 303 -70.28 5.60 -69.97
C ARG A 303 -69.90 7.05 -69.68
N VAL A 304 -68.76 7.28 -69.05
CA VAL A 304 -68.21 8.63 -68.84
C VAL A 304 -67.86 9.27 -70.18
N GLU A 305 -67.17 8.54 -71.07
CA GLU A 305 -66.83 9.04 -72.41
C GLU A 305 -68.08 9.41 -73.23
N GLU A 306 -69.12 8.58 -73.23
CA GLU A 306 -70.41 8.89 -73.86
C GLU A 306 -71.00 10.20 -73.32
N LEU A 307 -71.07 10.34 -71.99
CA LEU A 307 -71.58 11.55 -71.34
C LEU A 307 -70.73 12.80 -71.62
N GLU A 308 -69.42 12.65 -71.80
CA GLU A 308 -68.52 13.74 -72.21
C GLU A 308 -68.80 14.18 -73.66
N THR A 309 -69.02 13.24 -74.58
CA THR A 309 -69.38 13.59 -75.96
C THR A 309 -70.74 14.28 -76.03
N GLU A 310 -71.74 13.80 -75.29
CA GLU A 310 -73.06 14.42 -75.17
C GLU A 310 -72.95 15.84 -74.59
N ASN A 311 -72.18 16.02 -73.51
CA ASN A 311 -71.92 17.34 -72.95
C ASN A 311 -71.22 18.27 -73.95
N SER A 312 -70.28 17.77 -74.75
CA SER A 312 -69.64 18.54 -75.81
C SER A 312 -70.65 19.02 -76.86
N HIS A 313 -71.58 18.14 -77.26
CA HIS A 313 -72.66 18.49 -78.20
C HIS A 313 -73.64 19.51 -77.60
N LEU A 314 -74.03 19.35 -76.33
CA LEU A 314 -74.91 20.28 -75.62
C LEU A 314 -74.23 21.65 -75.43
N THR A 315 -72.94 21.67 -75.07
CA THR A 315 -72.15 22.90 -74.93
C THR A 315 -72.09 23.65 -76.26
N LYS A 316 -71.79 22.95 -77.37
CA LYS A 316 -71.80 23.55 -78.73
C LYS A 316 -73.18 24.11 -79.11
N ARG A 317 -74.28 23.44 -78.75
CA ARG A 317 -75.65 23.94 -78.97
C ARG A 317 -75.94 25.18 -78.13
N LEU A 318 -75.52 25.16 -76.87
CA LEU A 318 -75.70 26.27 -75.94
C LEU A 318 -74.91 27.50 -76.38
N ASP A 319 -73.70 27.34 -76.91
CA ASP A 319 -72.91 28.43 -77.48
C ASP A 319 -73.55 29.02 -78.75
N LYS A 320 -74.14 28.17 -79.62
CA LYS A 320 -74.93 28.64 -80.77
C LYS A 320 -76.14 29.47 -80.32
N LEU A 321 -76.85 29.03 -79.28
CA LEU A 321 -77.98 29.78 -78.70
C LEU A 321 -77.54 31.09 -78.02
N LYS A 322 -76.41 31.08 -77.30
CA LYS A 322 -75.81 32.30 -76.74
C LYS A 322 -75.44 33.29 -77.84
N ASN A 323 -74.81 32.82 -78.92
CA ASN A 323 -74.45 33.66 -80.06
C ASN A 323 -75.69 34.23 -80.75
N ALA A 324 -76.73 33.42 -80.98
CA ALA A 324 -78.01 33.89 -81.53
C ALA A 324 -78.69 34.92 -80.62
N LYS A 325 -78.70 34.69 -79.29
CA LYS A 325 -79.21 35.64 -78.30
C LYS A 325 -78.41 36.95 -78.31
N SER A 326 -77.08 36.89 -78.41
CA SER A 326 -76.23 38.08 -78.49
C SER A 326 -76.40 38.86 -79.80
N ALA A 327 -76.73 38.17 -80.90
CA ALA A 327 -77.07 38.83 -82.17
C ALA A 327 -78.40 39.55 -82.06
N LEU A 328 -79.45 38.89 -81.53
CA LEU A 328 -80.75 39.52 -81.28
C LEU A 328 -80.68 40.69 -80.29
N LEU A 329 -79.79 40.66 -79.30
CA LEU A 329 -79.55 41.77 -78.37
C LEU A 329 -78.75 42.94 -78.97
N LYS A 330 -78.06 42.74 -80.11
CA LYS A 330 -77.39 43.82 -80.84
C LYS A 330 -78.32 44.56 -81.82
N ASP A 331 -79.42 43.93 -82.20
CA ASP A 331 -80.43 44.47 -83.12
C ASP A 331 -81.58 45.22 -82.40
N LEU A 332 -81.50 45.35 -81.07
CA LEU A 332 -82.44 46.04 -80.16
C LEU A 332 -81.79 47.31 -79.58
#